data_AF-A0AA39HJL1-F1
#
_entry.id   AF-A0AA39HJL1-F1
#
_cell.length_a   1.000
_cell.length_b   1.000
_cell.length_c   1.000
_cell.angle_alpha   90.00
_cell.angle_beta   90.00
_cell.angle_gamma   90.00
#
_symmetry.space_group_name_H-M   'P 1'
#
loop_
_entity.id
_entity.type
_entity.pdbx_description
1 polymer ?
#
loop_
_entity_poly.entity_id
_entity_poly.type
_entity_poly.pdbx_seq_one_letter_code
_entity_poly.pdbx_strand_id
1 'polypeptide(L)'
;MKSFALLALVAVVGLVASTAIQTNEQLCGFCQDVVTKAENATESADQWLKEHSEEICDHFRTQIGQKICKDALQKIGAVLDDLVSQKVPPQEACEKIKLC
;
A
#
# COMPACT_ATOMS: atom_id res chain seq x y z
N MET A 1 41.92 17.57 -1.03
CA MET A 1 40.76 17.95 -0.19
C MET A 1 39.41 17.93 -0.92
N LYS A 2 39.33 18.14 -2.25
CA LYS A 2 38.06 18.10 -3.01
C LYS A 2 37.50 16.68 -3.27
N SER A 3 38.36 15.68 -3.41
CA SER A 3 37.95 14.30 -3.75
C SER A 3 37.24 13.56 -2.61
N PHE A 4 37.53 13.91 -1.35
CA PHE A 4 36.86 13.32 -0.18
C PHE A 4 35.43 13.85 0.01
N ALA A 5 35.16 15.10 -0.36
CA ALA A 5 33.82 15.67 -0.30
C ALA A 5 32.86 15.06 -1.34
N LEU A 6 33.39 14.71 -2.52
CA LEU A 6 32.61 14.05 -3.57
C LEU A 6 32.23 12.61 -3.21
N LEU A 7 33.15 11.87 -2.57
CA LEU A 7 32.88 10.49 -2.11
C LEU A 7 31.83 10.45 -0.98
N ALA A 8 31.83 11.44 -0.08
CA ALA A 8 30.84 11.55 0.97
C ALA A 8 29.43 11.86 0.44
N LEU A 9 29.31 12.69 -0.62
CA LEU A 9 28.02 13.00 -1.25
C LEU A 9 27.41 11.78 -1.96
N VAL A 10 28.21 10.96 -2.64
CA VAL A 10 27.71 9.75 -3.32
C VAL A 10 27.19 8.71 -2.32
N ALA A 11 27.86 8.54 -1.17
CA ALA A 11 27.41 7.63 -0.13
C ALA A 11 26.07 8.06 0.51
N VAL A 12 25.85 9.36 0.70
CA VAL A 12 24.59 9.88 1.27
C VAL A 12 23.43 9.72 0.28
N VAL A 13 23.67 9.90 -1.03
CA VAL A 13 22.65 9.67 -2.07
C VAL A 13 22.30 8.18 -2.22
N GLY A 14 23.27 7.29 -2.07
CA GLY A 14 23.04 5.83 -2.09
C GLY A 14 22.17 5.33 -0.94
N LEU A 15 22.27 5.94 0.25
CA LEU A 15 21.50 5.54 1.45
C LEU A 15 20.03 5.97 1.42
N VAL A 16 19.70 7.08 0.77
CA VAL A 16 18.31 7.58 0.70
C VAL A 16 17.45 6.87 -0.36
N ALA A 17 18.07 6.27 -1.38
CA ALA A 17 17.36 5.52 -2.40
C ALA A 17 16.82 4.16 -1.87
N SER A 18 17.57 3.52 -0.97
CA SER A 18 17.24 2.19 -0.46
C SER A 18 15.99 2.16 0.42
N THR A 19 15.67 3.24 1.13
CA THR A 19 14.52 3.28 2.05
C THR A 19 13.20 3.52 1.33
N ALA A 20 13.19 4.33 0.27
CA ALA A 20 11.98 4.64 -0.50
C ALA A 20 11.51 3.45 -1.35
N ILE A 21 12.46 2.68 -1.91
CA ILE A 21 12.15 1.49 -2.72
C ILE A 21 11.49 0.42 -1.83
N GLN A 22 12.09 0.11 -0.67
CA GLN A 22 11.57 -0.90 0.25
C GLN A 22 10.12 -0.62 0.71
N THR A 23 9.78 0.65 0.93
CA THR A 23 8.41 1.01 1.36
C THR A 23 7.36 0.78 0.27
N ASN A 24 7.71 0.95 -1.00
CA ASN A 24 6.75 0.75 -2.09
C ASN A 24 6.42 -0.73 -2.28
N GLU A 25 7.42 -1.60 -2.22
CA GLU A 25 7.24 -3.05 -2.41
C GLU A 25 6.43 -3.66 -1.25
N GLN A 26 6.64 -3.16 -0.03
CA GLN A 26 5.84 -3.56 1.13
C GLN A 26 4.39 -3.09 1.04
N LEU A 27 4.13 -1.86 0.57
CA LEU A 27 2.77 -1.36 0.35
C LEU A 27 2.06 -2.11 -0.77
N CYS A 28 2.79 -2.44 -1.84
CA CYS A 28 2.28 -3.20 -2.96
C CYS A 28 1.89 -4.62 -2.52
N GLY A 29 2.76 -5.32 -1.78
CA GLY A 29 2.44 -6.63 -1.22
C GLY A 29 1.24 -6.60 -0.27
N PHE A 30 1.19 -5.62 0.62
CA PHE A 30 0.05 -5.42 1.53
C PHE A 30 -1.26 -5.18 0.77
N CYS A 31 -1.23 -4.35 -0.28
CA CYS A 31 -2.40 -4.12 -1.13
C CYS A 31 -2.86 -5.41 -1.81
N GLN A 32 -1.93 -6.19 -2.37
CA GLN A 32 -2.27 -7.44 -3.06
C GLN A 32 -2.90 -8.45 -2.11
N ASP A 33 -2.40 -8.56 -0.87
CA ASP A 33 -2.99 -9.40 0.16
C ASP A 33 -4.43 -8.96 0.51
N VAL A 34 -4.65 -7.65 0.68
CA VAL A 34 -5.97 -7.07 0.96
C VAL A 34 -6.94 -7.33 -0.19
N VAL A 35 -6.53 -7.11 -1.44
CA VAL A 35 -7.36 -7.38 -2.63
C VAL A 35 -7.68 -8.87 -2.74
N THR A 36 -6.68 -9.74 -2.58
CA THR A 36 -6.87 -11.20 -2.64
C THR A 36 -7.85 -11.67 -1.57
N LYS A 37 -7.77 -11.14 -0.35
CA LYS A 37 -8.74 -11.46 0.71
C LYS A 37 -10.16 -11.00 0.33
N ALA A 38 -10.29 -9.79 -0.22
CA ALA A 38 -11.57 -9.26 -0.68
C ALA A 38 -12.17 -10.06 -1.86
N GLU A 39 -11.35 -10.57 -2.78
CA GLU A 39 -11.80 -11.46 -3.87
C GLU A 39 -12.38 -12.79 -3.38
N ASN A 40 -11.88 -13.28 -2.24
CA ASN A 40 -12.34 -14.54 -1.63
C ASN A 40 -13.50 -14.34 -0.64
N ALA A 41 -13.93 -13.10 -0.43
CA ALA A 41 -15.04 -12.75 0.45
C ALA A 41 -16.39 -13.11 -0.18
N THR A 42 -17.40 -13.31 0.66
CA THR A 42 -18.78 -13.52 0.19
C THR A 42 -19.51 -12.22 -0.12
N GLU A 43 -19.11 -11.14 0.56
CA GLU A 43 -19.60 -9.78 0.37
C GLU A 43 -18.79 -9.04 -0.70
N SER A 44 -19.24 -7.83 -1.03
CA SER A 44 -18.51 -6.95 -1.95
C SER A 44 -17.18 -6.50 -1.34
N ALA A 45 -16.19 -6.14 -2.17
CA ALA A 45 -14.89 -5.72 -1.67
C ALA A 45 -15.00 -4.45 -0.81
N ASP A 46 -15.86 -3.50 -1.18
CA ASP A 46 -16.13 -2.30 -0.37
C ASP A 46 -16.68 -2.65 1.01
N GLN A 47 -17.61 -3.61 1.10
CA GLN A 47 -18.17 -4.05 2.37
C GLN A 47 -17.10 -4.80 3.20
N TRP A 48 -16.38 -5.74 2.59
CA TRP A 48 -15.32 -6.50 3.24
C TRP A 48 -14.26 -5.58 3.86
N LEU A 49 -13.82 -4.56 3.11
CA LEU A 49 -12.83 -3.58 3.58
C LEU A 49 -13.33 -2.75 4.76
N LYS A 50 -14.62 -2.41 4.80
CA LYS A 50 -15.21 -1.67 5.95
C LYS A 50 -15.23 -2.53 7.19
N GLU A 51 -15.66 -3.78 7.06
CA GLU A 51 -15.76 -4.76 8.16
C GLU A 51 -14.38 -5.12 8.73
N HIS A 52 -13.36 -5.23 7.87
CA HIS A 52 -11.99 -5.60 8.25
C HIS A 52 -11.05 -4.40 8.40
N SER A 53 -11.57 -3.17 8.32
CA SER A 53 -10.76 -1.94 8.35
C SER A 53 -9.89 -1.81 9.61
N GLU A 54 -10.33 -2.37 10.73
CA GLU A 54 -9.54 -2.36 11.97
C GLU A 54 -8.34 -3.29 11.88
N GLU A 55 -8.53 -4.53 11.44
CA GLU A 55 -7.46 -5.51 11.24
C GLU A 55 -6.43 -5.02 10.22
N ILE A 56 -6.92 -4.54 9.08
CA ILE A 56 -6.09 -4.02 7.99
C ILE A 56 -5.24 -2.85 8.50
N CYS A 57 -5.85 -1.93 9.25
CA CYS A 57 -5.15 -0.73 9.69
C CYS A 57 -4.31 -0.90 10.95
N ASP A 58 -4.44 -2.01 11.69
CA ASP A 58 -3.60 -2.28 12.88
C ASP A 58 -2.12 -2.48 12.52
N HIS A 59 -1.82 -2.77 11.25
CA HIS A 59 -0.45 -2.78 10.74
C HIS A 59 0.27 -1.43 10.92
N PHE A 60 -0.50 -0.34 11.01
CA PHE A 60 0.02 1.00 11.28
C PHE A 60 0.04 1.24 12.81
N ARG A 61 1.23 1.12 13.41
CA ARG A 61 1.44 1.20 14.88
C ARG A 61 1.14 2.57 15.53
N THR A 62 0.72 3.58 14.76
CA THR A 62 0.45 4.93 15.28
C THR A 62 -1.01 5.28 15.06
N GLN A 63 -1.64 5.96 16.02
CA GLN A 63 -3.04 6.40 15.89
C GLN A 63 -3.30 7.22 14.62
N ILE A 64 -2.32 8.05 14.25
CA ILE A 64 -2.38 8.86 13.02
C ILE A 64 -2.32 7.96 11.78
N GLY A 65 -1.41 6.97 11.76
CA GLY A 65 -1.32 5.99 10.70
C GLY A 65 -2.58 5.15 10.54
N GLN A 66 -3.16 4.68 11.64
CA GLN A 66 -4.43 3.95 11.62
C GLN A 66 -5.56 4.81 11.04
N LYS A 67 -5.66 6.08 11.44
CA LYS A 67 -6.67 6.99 10.91
C LYS A 67 -6.49 7.22 9.40
N ILE A 68 -5.26 7.47 8.95
CA ILE A 68 -4.96 7.66 7.52
C ILE A 68 -5.32 6.40 6.73
N CYS A 69 -4.99 5.23 7.25
CA CYS A 69 -5.37 3.96 6.63
C CYS A 69 -6.89 3.81 6.51
N LYS A 70 -7.64 4.03 7.60
CA LYS A 70 -9.12 3.94 7.58
C LYS A 70 -9.73 4.93 6.59
N ASP A 71 -9.22 6.18 6.57
CA ASP A 71 -9.65 7.21 5.60
C ASP A 71 -9.31 6.82 4.16
N ALA A 72 -8.21 6.10 3.93
CA ALA A 72 -7.81 5.61 2.61
C ALA A 72 -8.72 4.47 2.15
N LEU A 73 -8.99 3.48 3.01
CA LEU A 73 -9.89 2.35 2.72
C LEU A 73 -11.29 2.83 2.30
N GLN A 74 -11.83 3.85 2.97
CA GLN A 74 -13.12 4.44 2.61
C GLN A 74 -13.13 5.08 1.20
N LYS A 75 -12.00 5.62 0.74
CA LYS A 75 -11.89 6.27 -0.58
C LYS A 75 -11.68 5.27 -1.70
N ILE A 76 -10.93 4.20 -1.43
CA ILE A 76 -10.57 3.19 -2.44
C ILE A 76 -11.57 2.04 -2.49
N GLY A 77 -12.42 1.86 -1.48
CA GLY A 77 -13.35 0.73 -1.37
C GLY A 77 -14.20 0.53 -2.61
N ALA A 78 -14.89 1.57 -3.08
CA ALA A 78 -15.69 1.52 -4.31
C ALA A 78 -14.87 1.24 -5.58
N VAL A 79 -13.62 1.73 -5.63
CA VAL A 79 -12.72 1.47 -6.77
C VAL A 79 -12.26 0.01 -6.75
N LEU A 80 -11.88 -0.52 -5.58
CA LEU A 80 -11.50 -1.92 -5.44
C LEU A 80 -12.69 -2.86 -5.69
N ASP A 81 -13.90 -2.47 -5.30
CA ASP A 81 -15.13 -3.22 -5.58
C ASP A 81 -15.39 -3.39 -7.08
N ASP A 82 -15.23 -2.31 -7.84
CA ASP A 82 -15.33 -2.32 -9.31
C ASP A 82 -14.24 -3.22 -9.94
N LEU A 83 -13.00 -3.11 -9.46
CA LEU A 83 -11.86 -3.88 -9.98
C LEU A 83 -11.98 -5.38 -9.67
N VAL A 84 -12.37 -5.74 -8.45
CA VAL A 84 -12.62 -7.13 -8.02
C VAL A 84 -13.80 -7.72 -8.80
N SER A 85 -14.88 -6.96 -8.99
CA SER A 85 -16.04 -7.39 -9.78
C SER A 85 -15.69 -7.67 -11.25
N GLN A 86 -14.72 -6.93 -11.79
CA GLN A 86 -14.16 -7.13 -13.13
C GLN A 86 -13.10 -8.24 -13.21
N LYS A 87 -12.76 -8.90 -12.08
CA LYS A 87 -11.70 -9.90 -11.97
C LYS A 87 -10.34 -9.37 -12.43
N VAL A 88 -10.08 -8.09 -12.16
CA VAL A 88 -8.76 -7.49 -12.37
C VAL A 88 -7.78 -8.14 -11.40
N PRO A 89 -6.63 -8.67 -11.87
CA PRO A 89 -5.67 -9.33 -10.99
C PRO A 89 -5.19 -8.40 -9.86
N PRO A 90 -4.89 -8.92 -8.65
CA PRO A 90 -4.50 -8.11 -7.49
C PRO A 90 -3.37 -7.13 -7.76
N GLN A 91 -2.34 -7.55 -8.52
CA GLN A 91 -1.24 -6.67 -8.91
C GLN A 91 -1.73 -5.47 -9.73
N GLU A 92 -2.53 -5.71 -10.78
CA GLU A 92 -3.04 -4.64 -11.65
C GLU A 92 -4.03 -3.73 -10.89
N ALA A 93 -4.85 -4.29 -9.99
CA ALA A 93 -5.74 -3.52 -9.15
C ALA A 93 -4.97 -2.54 -8.25
N CYS A 94 -3.87 -3.01 -7.65
CA CYS A 94 -3.00 -2.20 -6.80
C CYS A 94 -2.21 -1.12 -7.57
N GLU A 95 -1.85 -1.37 -8.83
CA GLU A 95 -1.25 -0.38 -9.74
C GLU A 95 -2.22 0.76 -10.10
N LYS A 96 -3.53 0.45 -10.22
CA LYS A 96 -4.58 1.44 -10.50
C LYS A 96 -4.81 2.39 -9.33
N ILE A 97 -4.63 1.92 -8.10
CA ILE A 97 -4.77 2.74 -6.88
C ILE A 97 -3.43 3.28 -6.34
N LYS A 98 -2.33 3.11 -7.09
CA LYS A 98 -1.00 3.68 -6.79
C LYS A 98 -0.37 3.16 -5.50
N LEU A 99 -0.70 1.93 -5.13
CA LEU A 99 -0.02 1.19 -4.05
C LEU A 99 1.04 0.22 -4.59
N CYS A 100 0.93 -0.11 -5.87
CA CYS A 100 2.00 -0.42 -6.80
C CYS A 100 2.00 0.72 -7.87
#